data_AF-A0A132UBP9-F1
#
_entry.id   AF-A0A132UBP9-F1
#
_cell.length_a   1.000
_cell.length_b   1.000
_cell.length_c   1.000
_cell.angle_alpha   90.00
_cell.angle_beta   90.00
_cell.angle_gamma   90.00
#
_symmetry.space_group_name_H-M   'P 1'
#
loop_
_entity.id
_entity.type
_entity.pdbx_description
1 polymer ?
#
loop_
_entity_poly.entity_id
_entity_poly.type
_entity_poly.pdbx_seq_one_letter_code
_entity_poly.pdbx_strand_id
1 'polypeptide(L)'
;MNKILDMYEPLIKTYPIHANITSILSTHKYFYEWLYNNHIQLFCTTYNSNGSQDTYLDTYKPLTRVFNPFFETQFIKKDIIFKSKIDICEFIINSIDLGYYIFLSIDVFFISLYKKSEHSGHDIFVFGYDKNKKIFHVAD
;
A
#
# COMPACT_ATOMS: atom_id res chain seq x y z
N MET A 1 -18.24 -0.63 16.25
CA MET A 1 -18.33 -0.56 14.77
C MET A 1 -16.96 -0.93 14.21
N ASN A 2 -16.93 -1.90 13.31
CA ASN A 2 -15.73 -2.45 12.67
C ASN A 2 -16.01 -2.66 11.19
N LYS A 3 -14.96 -2.63 10.37
CA LYS A 3 -15.04 -2.95 8.96
C LYS A 3 -13.71 -3.51 8.49
N ILE A 4 -13.76 -4.55 7.68
CA ILE A 4 -12.60 -5.17 7.02
C ILE A 4 -12.99 -5.29 5.56
N LEU A 5 -12.16 -4.73 4.68
CA LEU A 5 -12.29 -4.88 3.23
C LEU A 5 -11.65 -6.20 2.81
N ASP A 6 -12.17 -6.76 1.72
CA ASP A 6 -11.71 -8.06 1.23
C ASP A 6 -10.23 -8.01 0.84
N MET A 7 -9.50 -9.01 1.30
CA MET A 7 -8.13 -9.25 0.91
C MET A 7 -7.93 -10.75 0.73
N TYR A 8 -7.08 -11.08 -0.23
CA TYR A 8 -6.78 -12.44 -0.61
C TYR A 8 -5.27 -12.64 -0.66
N GLU A 9 -4.84 -13.89 -0.75
CA GLU A 9 -3.42 -14.21 -0.82
C GLU A 9 -2.79 -13.59 -2.08
N PRO A 10 -1.79 -12.71 -1.95
CA PRO A 10 -1.17 -12.06 -3.09
C PRO A 10 -0.35 -13.06 -3.91
N LEU A 11 -0.53 -13.04 -5.24
CA LEU A 11 0.23 -13.90 -6.12
C LEU A 11 1.68 -13.41 -6.31
N ILE A 12 1.90 -12.08 -6.29
CA ILE A 12 3.22 -11.47 -6.40
C ILE A 12 3.59 -10.87 -5.04
N LYS A 13 4.62 -11.43 -4.38
CA LYS A 13 4.97 -11.09 -2.98
C LYS A 13 6.28 -10.34 -2.82
N THR A 14 7.03 -10.11 -3.91
CA THR A 14 8.39 -9.55 -3.85
C THR A 14 8.43 -8.15 -3.26
N TYR A 15 7.44 -7.31 -3.58
CA TYR A 15 7.35 -5.94 -3.08
C TYR A 15 5.93 -5.65 -2.55
N PRO A 16 5.80 -4.92 -1.42
CA PRO A 16 4.50 -4.63 -0.81
C PRO A 16 3.51 -3.99 -1.78
N ILE A 17 3.95 -3.03 -2.62
CA ILE A 17 3.07 -2.40 -3.63
C ILE A 17 2.43 -3.42 -4.60
N HIS A 18 3.14 -4.49 -4.94
CA HIS A 18 2.61 -5.55 -5.81
C HIS A 18 1.73 -6.52 -5.04
N ALA A 19 2.17 -6.88 -3.84
CA ALA A 19 1.39 -7.73 -2.95
C ALA A 19 0.02 -7.11 -2.65
N ASN A 20 0.00 -5.84 -2.25
CA ASN A 20 -1.23 -5.10 -1.91
C ASN A 20 -2.18 -4.98 -3.10
N ILE A 21 -1.68 -4.71 -4.31
CA ILE A 21 -2.55 -4.65 -5.49
C ILE A 21 -3.12 -6.03 -5.83
N THR A 22 -2.28 -7.07 -5.81
CA THR A 22 -2.71 -8.43 -6.17
C THR A 22 -3.60 -9.06 -5.10
N SER A 23 -3.46 -8.68 -3.83
CA SER A 23 -4.31 -9.15 -2.73
C SER A 23 -5.73 -8.61 -2.84
N ILE A 24 -5.95 -7.44 -3.45
CA ILE A 24 -7.29 -6.91 -3.72
C ILE A 24 -7.90 -7.58 -4.97
N LEU A 25 -7.09 -7.78 -6.02
CA LEU A 25 -7.60 -8.21 -7.32
C LEU A 25 -7.67 -9.71 -7.54
N SER A 26 -7.06 -10.57 -6.71
CA SER A 26 -6.85 -11.98 -7.06
C SER A 26 -8.12 -12.77 -7.42
N THR A 27 -9.30 -12.33 -6.96
CA THR A 27 -10.60 -12.93 -7.28
C THR A 27 -11.35 -12.24 -8.42
N HIS A 28 -10.83 -11.13 -8.94
CA HIS A 28 -11.43 -10.41 -10.05
C HIS A 28 -11.32 -11.25 -11.33
N LYS A 29 -12.42 -11.35 -12.09
CA LYS A 29 -12.52 -12.21 -13.28
C LYS A 29 -11.46 -11.96 -14.36
N TYR A 30 -10.88 -10.75 -14.40
CA TYR A 30 -9.84 -10.36 -15.37
C TYR A 30 -8.46 -10.19 -14.73
N PHE A 31 -8.27 -10.75 -13.53
CA PHE A 31 -7.03 -10.60 -12.76
C PHE A 31 -5.82 -11.15 -13.51
N TYR A 32 -5.91 -12.36 -14.04
CA TYR A 32 -4.78 -13.02 -14.70
C TYR A 32 -4.39 -12.31 -15.99
N GLU A 33 -5.36 -11.88 -16.79
CA GLU A 33 -5.11 -11.11 -18.00
C GLU A 33 -4.39 -9.80 -17.68
N TRP A 34 -4.84 -9.08 -16.66
CA TRP A 34 -4.14 -7.89 -16.20
C TRP A 34 -2.75 -8.20 -15.67
N LEU A 35 -2.60 -9.23 -14.84
CA LEU A 35 -1.33 -9.62 -14.25
C LEU A 35 -0.30 -9.91 -15.34
N TYR A 36 -0.67 -10.76 -16.31
CA TYR A 36 0.19 -11.18 -17.40
C TYR A 36 0.54 -10.03 -18.33
N ASN A 37 -0.31 -9.02 -18.50
CA ASN A 37 0.05 -7.82 -19.28
C ASN A 37 0.96 -6.84 -18.52
N ASN A 38 0.97 -6.87 -17.18
CA ASN A 38 1.66 -5.89 -16.34
C ASN A 38 2.95 -6.41 -15.68
N HIS A 39 3.28 -7.70 -15.84
CA HIS A 39 4.44 -8.35 -15.20
C HIS A 39 5.36 -9.08 -16.20
N ILE A 40 5.36 -8.67 -17.48
CA ILE A 40 6.18 -9.31 -18.54
C ILE A 40 7.62 -8.84 -18.47
N GLN A 41 7.81 -7.54 -18.58
CA GLN A 41 9.13 -6.96 -18.77
C GLN A 41 9.78 -6.73 -17.41
N LEU A 42 10.92 -7.38 -17.17
CA LEU A 42 11.77 -7.05 -16.04
C LEU A 42 12.58 -5.79 -16.35
N PHE A 43 12.82 -4.98 -15.32
CA PHE A 43 13.81 -3.92 -15.37
C PHE A 43 14.71 -4.02 -14.14
N CYS A 44 15.95 -3.62 -14.36
CA CYS A 44 16.96 -3.59 -13.32
C CYS A 44 17.48 -2.16 -13.23
N THR A 45 17.54 -1.60 -12.02
CA THR A 45 18.10 -0.28 -11.78
C THR A 45 19.09 -0.37 -10.64
N THR A 46 20.31 0.07 -10.92
CA THR A 46 21.37 0.10 -9.92
C THR A 46 21.51 1.53 -9.42
N TYR A 47 21.49 1.70 -8.10
CA TYR A 47 21.63 2.98 -7.44
C TYR A 47 22.78 2.94 -6.45
N ASN A 48 23.52 4.04 -6.39
CA ASN A 48 24.58 4.22 -5.42
C ASN A 48 23.96 4.86 -4.17
N SER A 49 24.03 4.18 -3.04
CA SER A 49 23.51 4.67 -1.76
C SER A 49 24.59 4.49 -0.69
N ASN A 50 25.00 5.58 -0.04
CA ASN A 50 25.95 5.55 1.09
C ASN A 50 27.23 4.73 0.88
N GLY A 51 27.77 4.70 -0.35
CA GLY A 51 28.99 3.94 -0.68
C GLY A 51 28.76 2.45 -0.98
N SER A 52 27.53 1.95 -0.93
CA SER A 52 27.13 0.65 -1.51
C SER A 52 26.47 0.83 -2.87
N GLN A 53 26.60 -0.20 -3.70
CA GLN A 53 25.89 -0.31 -4.98
C GLN A 53 24.74 -1.30 -4.80
N ASP A 54 23.53 -0.78 -4.71
CA ASP A 54 22.34 -1.58 -4.55
C ASP A 54 21.66 -1.77 -5.90
N THR A 55 21.15 -2.98 -6.15
CA THR A 55 20.49 -3.33 -7.42
C THR A 55 19.04 -3.68 -7.17
N TYR A 56 18.14 -2.89 -7.75
CA TYR A 56 16.71 -3.11 -7.74
C TYR A 56 16.29 -3.88 -8.98
N LEU A 57 15.68 -5.06 -8.80
CA LEU A 57 15.08 -5.84 -9.88
C LEU A 57 13.56 -5.86 -9.68
N ASP A 58 12.82 -5.33 -10.63
CA ASP A 58 11.35 -5.32 -10.57
C ASP A 58 10.74 -5.49 -11.97
N THR A 59 9.42 -5.61 -12.03
CA THR A 59 8.64 -5.58 -13.26
C THR A 59 8.38 -4.15 -13.69
N TYR A 60 8.63 -3.86 -14.97
CA TYR A 60 8.39 -2.55 -15.55
C TYR A 60 6.91 -2.20 -15.40
N LYS A 61 6.63 -0.97 -14.98
CA LYS A 61 5.28 -0.48 -14.73
C LYS A 61 4.84 0.36 -15.93
N PRO A 62 4.11 -0.19 -16.91
CA PRO A 62 3.56 0.63 -17.99
C PRO A 62 2.59 1.66 -17.41
N LEU A 63 2.36 2.77 -18.12
CA LEU A 63 1.41 3.81 -17.68
C LEU A 63 0.01 3.24 -17.37
N THR A 64 -0.41 2.21 -18.10
CA THR A 64 -1.67 1.48 -17.86
C THR A 64 -1.72 0.76 -16.51
N ARG A 65 -0.57 0.44 -15.91
CA ARG A 65 -0.48 -0.08 -14.54
C ARG A 65 -0.67 1.02 -13.51
N VAL A 66 -0.16 2.22 -13.82
CA VAL A 66 -0.31 3.41 -12.97
C VAL A 66 -1.76 3.90 -13.00
N PHE A 67 -2.40 3.82 -14.17
CA PHE A 67 -3.82 4.09 -14.39
C PHE A 67 -4.57 2.77 -14.63
N ASN A 68 -4.63 1.94 -13.59
CA ASN A 68 -5.22 0.61 -13.66
C ASN A 68 -6.75 0.70 -13.83
N PRO A 69 -7.36 0.08 -14.85
CA PRO A 69 -8.81 0.11 -15.06
C PRO A 69 -9.63 -0.51 -13.90
N PHE A 70 -9.00 -1.27 -13.01
CA PHE A 70 -9.66 -1.89 -11.87
C PHE A 70 -9.62 -1.07 -10.58
N PHE A 71 -8.84 0.02 -10.55
CA PHE A 71 -8.75 0.87 -9.38
C PHE A 71 -9.04 2.32 -9.70
N GLU A 72 -9.83 2.93 -8.84
CA GLU A 72 -9.79 4.37 -8.66
C GLU A 72 -8.74 4.70 -7.60
N THR A 73 -7.66 5.38 -8.02
CA THR A 73 -6.55 5.74 -7.12
C THR A 73 -6.50 7.25 -6.92
N GLN A 74 -6.39 7.67 -5.66
CA GLN A 74 -6.22 9.07 -5.29
C GLN A 74 -4.90 9.25 -4.54
N PHE A 75 -4.10 10.24 -4.96
CA PHE A 75 -2.85 10.60 -4.28
C PHE A 75 -3.05 11.91 -3.53
N ILE A 76 -3.05 11.82 -2.19
CA ILE A 76 -3.26 12.98 -1.32
C ILE A 76 -1.93 13.35 -0.69
N LYS A 77 -1.49 14.59 -0.89
CA LYS A 77 -0.27 15.10 -0.23
C LYS A 77 -0.52 15.28 1.26
N LYS A 78 0.42 14.82 2.09
CA LYS A 78 0.36 14.94 3.56
C LYS A 78 0.05 16.37 4.04
N ASP A 79 0.61 17.37 3.36
CA ASP A 79 0.43 18.78 3.73
C ASP A 79 -1.02 19.23 3.62
N ILE A 80 -1.82 18.62 2.72
CA ILE A 80 -3.25 18.91 2.59
C ILE A 80 -3.98 18.42 3.84
N ILE A 81 -3.69 17.20 4.30
CA ILE A 81 -4.28 16.63 5.53
C ILE A 81 -3.93 17.51 6.73
N PHE A 82 -2.65 17.87 6.90
CA PHE A 82 -2.18 18.66 8.03
C PHE A 82 -2.71 20.10 8.01
N LYS A 83 -2.63 20.81 6.86
CA LYS A 83 -3.07 22.20 6.76
C LYS A 83 -4.59 22.33 6.89
N SER A 84 -5.35 21.35 6.43
CA SER A 84 -6.80 21.29 6.61
C SER A 84 -7.23 20.77 7.98
N LYS A 85 -6.29 20.43 8.88
CA LYS A 85 -6.55 19.91 10.23
C LYS A 85 -7.47 18.69 10.23
N ILE A 86 -7.32 17.82 9.23
CA ILE A 86 -8.09 16.58 9.12
C ILE A 86 -7.58 15.59 10.18
N ASP A 87 -8.49 15.02 10.96
CA ASP A 87 -8.14 13.88 11.84
C ASP A 87 -7.83 12.67 10.95
N ILE A 88 -6.57 12.23 11.01
CA ILE A 88 -6.08 11.15 10.13
C ILE A 88 -6.75 9.81 10.45
N CYS A 89 -7.07 9.53 11.71
CA CYS A 89 -7.73 8.29 12.10
C CYS A 89 -9.18 8.27 11.58
N GLU A 90 -9.89 9.39 11.74
CA GLU A 90 -11.24 9.53 11.20
C GLU A 90 -11.25 9.49 9.67
N PHE A 91 -10.26 10.12 9.01
CA PHE A 91 -10.09 10.05 7.57
C PHE A 91 -9.95 8.60 7.08
N ILE A 92 -9.04 7.82 7.68
CA ILE A 92 -8.83 6.42 7.32
C ILE A 92 -10.11 5.60 7.53
N ILE A 93 -10.79 5.78 8.67
CA ILE A 93 -12.06 5.09 8.97
C ILE A 93 -13.11 5.41 7.90
N ASN A 94 -13.31 6.68 7.58
CA ASN A 94 -14.30 7.11 6.59
C ASN A 94 -13.95 6.59 5.18
N SER A 95 -12.66 6.56 4.81
CA SER A 95 -12.21 5.97 3.56
C SER A 95 -12.54 4.47 3.49
N ILE A 96 -12.26 3.72 4.55
CA ILE A 96 -12.59 2.29 4.64
C ILE A 96 -14.11 2.08 4.58
N ASP A 97 -14.90 2.93 5.24
CA ASP A 97 -16.36 2.90 5.17
C ASP A 97 -16.89 3.11 3.75
N LEU A 98 -16.21 3.94 2.95
CA LEU A 98 -16.48 4.14 1.52
C LEU A 98 -15.94 3.02 0.61
N GLY A 99 -15.18 2.06 1.13
CA GLY A 99 -14.60 0.95 0.37
C GLY A 99 -13.20 1.21 -0.19
N TYR A 100 -12.56 2.32 0.20
CA TYR A 100 -11.18 2.61 -0.18
C TYR A 100 -10.20 1.98 0.78
N TYR A 101 -9.17 1.34 0.22
CA TYR A 101 -7.97 0.95 0.94
C TYR A 101 -7.02 2.14 1.05
N ILE A 102 -6.17 2.17 2.07
CA ILE A 102 -5.22 3.27 2.28
C ILE A 102 -3.80 2.72 2.27
N PHE A 103 -2.95 3.29 1.42
CA PHE A 103 -1.50 3.10 1.45
C PHE A 103 -0.85 4.37 1.98
N LEU A 104 -0.09 4.28 3.06
CA LEU A 104 0.53 5.45 3.69
C LEU A 104 1.85 5.08 4.37
N SER A 105 2.70 6.10 4.57
CA SER A 105 3.96 5.95 5.29
C SER A 105 3.80 6.34 6.75
N ILE A 106 4.23 5.48 7.66
CA ILE A 106 4.25 5.70 9.11
C ILE A 106 5.68 5.88 9.60
N ASP A 107 5.84 6.48 10.76
CA ASP A 107 7.11 6.43 11.49
C ASP A 107 7.05 5.29 12.51
N VAL A 108 7.81 4.23 12.25
CA VAL A 108 7.77 2.99 13.04
C VAL A 108 8.30 3.16 14.46
N PHE A 109 9.01 4.25 14.76
CA PHE A 109 9.39 4.62 16.12
C PHE A 109 8.16 4.72 17.05
N PHE A 110 7.04 5.23 16.54
CA PHE A 110 5.81 5.36 17.31
C PHE A 110 4.99 4.07 17.39
N ILE A 111 5.38 3.02 16.66
CA ILE A 111 4.63 1.76 16.58
C ILE A 111 5.42 0.65 17.28
N SER A 112 5.03 0.37 18.52
CA SER A 112 5.72 -0.57 19.41
C SER A 112 5.92 -1.98 18.84
N LEU A 113 5.05 -2.44 17.93
CA LEU A 113 5.16 -3.74 17.26
C LEU A 113 6.45 -3.90 16.45
N TYR A 114 7.00 -2.82 15.88
CA TYR A 114 8.24 -2.87 15.10
C TYR A 114 9.49 -2.97 15.97
N LYS A 115 9.38 -2.70 17.28
CA LYS A 115 10.51 -2.73 18.23
C LYS A 115 11.71 -1.90 17.77
N LYS A 116 11.46 -0.75 17.13
CA LYS A 116 12.49 0.18 16.66
C LYS A 116 12.73 1.25 17.71
N SER A 117 14.00 1.56 17.96
CA SER A 117 14.45 2.63 18.86
C SER A 117 14.83 3.92 18.13
N GLU A 118 14.71 3.93 16.80
CA GLU A 118 15.09 5.05 15.93
C GLU A 118 13.94 5.38 14.97
N HIS A 119 13.84 6.66 14.60
CA HIS A 119 12.89 7.16 13.62
C HIS A 119 13.16 6.55 12.25
N SER A 120 12.12 5.98 11.63
CA SER A 120 12.22 5.39 10.31
C SER A 120 10.87 5.35 9.62
N GLY A 121 10.83 5.79 8.37
CA GLY A 121 9.63 5.72 7.55
C GLY A 121 9.40 4.29 7.06
N HIS A 122 8.15 3.83 7.14
CA HIS A 122 7.76 2.53 6.62
C HIS A 122 6.37 2.58 6.01
N ASP A 123 6.19 1.96 4.86
CA ASP A 123 4.91 1.97 4.18
C ASP A 123 4.02 0.83 4.69
N ILE A 124 2.76 1.15 4.97
CA ILE A 124 1.75 0.18 5.41
C ILE A 124 0.51 0.26 4.54
N PHE A 125 -0.21 -0.86 4.48
CA PHE A 125 -1.45 -0.98 3.73
C PHE A 125 -2.63 -1.28 4.65
N VAL A 126 -3.51 -0.31 4.82
CA VAL A 126 -4.67 -0.39 5.72
C VAL A 126 -5.89 -0.86 4.95
N PHE A 127 -6.52 -1.92 5.45
CA PHE A 127 -7.71 -2.54 4.85
C PHE A 127 -8.87 -2.71 5.82
N GLY A 128 -8.72 -2.29 7.08
CA GLY A 128 -9.82 -2.36 8.04
C GLY A 128 -9.54 -1.63 9.34
N TYR A 129 -10.54 -1.59 10.21
CA TYR A 129 -10.44 -1.05 11.57
C TYR A 129 -11.42 -1.72 12.54
N ASP A 130 -11.14 -1.57 13.84
CA ASP A 130 -12.06 -1.85 14.94
C ASP A 130 -12.07 -0.65 15.91
N LYS A 131 -13.18 0.12 15.92
CA LYS A 131 -13.31 1.32 16.77
C LYS A 131 -13.32 0.98 18.26
N ASN A 132 -13.82 -0.19 18.65
CA ASN A 132 -13.92 -0.57 20.05
C ASN A 132 -12.52 -0.87 20.61
N LYS A 133 -11.70 -1.53 19.80
CA LYS A 133 -10.30 -1.85 20.14
C LYS A 133 -9.33 -0.70 19.85
N LYS A 134 -9.76 0.32 19.09
CA LYS A 134 -8.92 1.42 18.60
C LYS A 134 -7.72 0.93 17.80
N ILE A 135 -7.95 -0.01 16.88
CA ILE A 135 -6.90 -0.58 16.02
C ILE A 135 -7.27 -0.45 14.55
N PHE A 136 -6.24 -0.40 13.71
CA PHE A 136 -6.32 -0.60 12.27
C PHE A 136 -5.81 -1.99 11.92
N HIS A 137 -6.44 -2.63 10.94
CA HIS A 137 -5.96 -3.86 10.32
C HIS A 137 -5.08 -3.48 9.12
N VAL A 138 -3.83 -3.93 9.16
CA VAL A 138 -2.81 -3.57 8.19
C VAL A 138 -2.12 -4.81 7.63
N ALA A 139 -1.74 -4.74 6.36
CA ALA A 139 -0.81 -5.65 5.72
C ALA A 139 0.56 -4.95 5.63
N ASP A 140 1.58 -5.68 6.03
CA ASP A 140 3.00 -5.31 6.02
C ASP A 140 3.81 -6.53 5.58
#